data_AF-A0AB74QC81-F1
#
_entry.id   AF-A0AB74QC81-F1
#
_cell.length_a   1.000
_cell.length_b   1.000
_cell.length_c   1.000
_cell.angle_alpha   90.00
_cell.angle_beta   90.00
_cell.angle_gamma   90.00
#
_symmetry.space_group_name_H-M   'P 1'
#
loop_
_entity.id
_entity.type
_entity.pdbx_description
1 polymer ?
#
loop_
_entity_poly.entity_id
_entity_poly.type
_entity_poly.pdbx_seq_one_letter_code
_entity_poly.pdbx_strand_id
1 'polypeptide(L)' 'MEIGRRIIFDQDGEIIAIYGETEGDVIPRKGISKIDYIDIPFNSIPDNCYIEKIDTINNVPVIKRLKIELTEEEKEYKS' A
#
# COMPACT_ATOMS: atom_id res chain seq x y z
N MET A 1 14.57 -15.82 10.70
CA MET A 1 13.18 -15.77 11.22
C MET A 1 12.34 -15.13 10.14
N GLU A 2 11.32 -15.84 9.67
CA GLU A 2 10.37 -15.32 8.68
C GLU A 2 9.30 -14.53 9.42
N ILE A 3 9.20 -13.24 9.13
CA ILE A 3 8.30 -12.32 9.83
C ILE A 3 7.31 -11.77 8.82
N GLY A 4 6.02 -11.96 9.09
CA GLY A 4 4.94 -11.39 8.30
C GLY A 4 4.88 -9.86 8.40
N ARG A 5 3.85 -9.27 7.79
CA ARG A 5 3.61 -7.82 7.83
C ARG A 5 2.30 -7.56 8.56
N ARG A 6 2.30 -6.60 9.49
CA ARG A 6 1.06 -6.03 10.03
C ARG A 6 0.72 -4.78 9.25
N ILE A 7 -0.53 -4.66 8.83
CA ILE A 7 -1.03 -3.50 8.08
C ILE A 7 -2.14 -2.88 8.90
N ILE A 8 -2.04 -1.57 9.09
CA ILE A 8 -3.02 -0.78 9.82
C ILE A 8 -3.73 0.12 8.82
N PHE A 9 -5.05 0.16 8.88
CA PHE A 9 -5.90 0.89 7.93
C PHE A 9 -7.11 1.52 8.60
N ASP A 10 -7.73 2.49 7.93
CA ASP A 10 -8.90 3.21 8.42
C ASP A 10 -10.24 2.57 8.01
N GLN A 11 -11.36 3.24 8.32
CA GLN A 11 -12.70 2.74 8.02
C GLN A 11 -12.99 2.47 6.53
N ASP A 12 -12.25 3.09 5.61
CA ASP A 12 -12.43 2.92 4.16
C ASP A 12 -11.36 1.98 3.56
N GLY A 13 -10.50 1.40 4.41
CA GLY A 13 -9.43 0.51 3.99
C GLY A 13 -8.18 1.23 3.52
N GLU A 14 -8.09 2.55 3.72
CA GLU A 14 -6.88 3.30 3.41
C GLU A 14 -5.79 2.94 4.42
N ILE A 15 -4.64 2.50 3.91
CA ILE A 15 -3.49 2.18 4.75
C ILE A 15 -3.03 3.47 5.43
N ILE A 16 -2.88 3.44 6.76
CA ILE A 16 -2.51 4.62 7.52
C ILE A 16 -1.10 5.05 7.12
N ALA A 17 -1.01 6.19 6.44
CA ALA A 17 0.24 6.85 6.10
C ALA A 17 0.61 7.91 7.16
N ILE A 18 1.91 8.16 7.31
CA ILE A 18 2.41 9.30 8.09
C ILE A 18 2.28 10.54 7.20
N TYR A 19 1.39 11.46 7.56
CA TYR A 19 1.29 12.77 6.92
C TYR A 19 2.20 13.76 7.67
N GLY A 20 3.23 14.26 6.99
CA GLY A 20 4.15 15.27 7.55
C GLY A 20 3.51 16.65 7.69
N GLU A 21 4.27 17.60 8.24
CA GLU A 21 3.90 19.01 8.20
C GLU A 21 4.04 19.50 6.75
N THR A 22 2.97 20.11 6.23
CA THR A 22 2.94 20.65 4.87
C THR A 22 2.39 22.08 4.93
N GLU A 23 2.97 22.97 4.13
CA GLU A 23 2.55 24.36 3.98
C GLU A 23 2.13 24.57 2.51
N GLY A 24 0.92 25.09 2.28
CA GLY A 24 0.31 25.21 0.95
C GLY A 24 -1.20 24.95 0.98
N ASP A 25 -1.82 24.74 -0.19
CA ASP A 25 -3.22 24.32 -0.28
C ASP A 25 -3.38 22.92 0.34
N VAL A 26 -3.75 22.89 1.62
CA VAL A 26 -3.92 21.65 2.39
C VAL A 26 -5.23 20.99 1.96
N ILE A 27 -5.12 19.81 1.35
CA ILE A 27 -6.28 18.92 1.18
C ILE A 27 -6.85 18.64 2.58
N PRO A 28 -8.15 18.86 2.84
CA PRO A 28 -8.74 18.65 4.15
C PRO A 28 -8.41 17.25 4.67
N ARG A 29 -7.98 17.17 5.93
CA ARG A 29 -7.76 15.88 6.57
C ARG A 29 -9.08 15.13 6.61
N LYS A 30 -9.08 13.91 6.07
CA LYS A 30 -10.17 12.96 6.21
C LYS A 30 -10.37 12.63 7.70
N GLY A 31 -11.62 12.56 8.15
CA GLY A 31 -11.95 12.10 9.50
C GLY A 31 -11.74 10.59 9.61
N ILE A 32 -11.02 10.13 10.62
CA ILE A 32 -10.84 8.70 10.91
C ILE A 32 -11.79 8.32 12.04
N SER A 33 -12.76 7.44 11.76
CA SER A 33 -13.74 6.97 12.73
C SER A 33 -13.38 5.60 13.31
N LYS A 34 -12.59 4.80 12.57
CA LYS A 34 -12.16 3.46 12.98
C LYS A 34 -10.76 3.20 12.46
N ILE A 35 -9.97 2.49 13.27
CA ILE A 35 -8.68 1.92 12.89
C ILE A 35 -8.77 0.41 13.10
N ASP A 36 -8.28 -0.36 12.13
CA ASP A 36 -8.22 -1.82 12.19
C ASP A 36 -6.87 -2.32 11.65
N TYR A 37 -6.62 -3.62 11.77
CA TYR A 37 -5.40 -4.23 11.27
C TYR A 37 -5.61 -5.63 10.68
N ILE A 38 -4.73 -6.00 9.76
CA ILE A 38 -4.56 -7.39 9.30
C ILE A 38 -3.10 -7.80 9.39
N ASP A 39 -2.88 -9.08 9.68
CA ASP A 39 -1.57 -9.71 9.63
C ASP A 39 -1.46 -10.56 8.37
N ILE A 40 -0.43 -10.29 7.57
CA ILE A 40 -0.13 -11.00 6.32
C ILE A 40 1.08 -11.91 6.55
N PRO A 41 0.99 -13.22 6.27
CA PRO A 41 2.12 -14.12 6.43
C PRO A 41 3.31 -13.74 5.53
N PHE A 42 4.51 -14.14 5.95
CA PHE A 42 5.71 -13.95 5.14
C PHE A 42 5.54 -14.57 3.74
N ASN A 43 6.06 -13.91 2.71
CA ASN A 43 6.03 -14.35 1.31
C ASN A 43 4.62 -14.60 0.70
N SER A 44 3.56 -14.02 1.28
CA SER A 44 2.18 -14.16 0.76
C SER A 44 1.84 -13.23 -0.41
N ILE A 45 2.70 -12.24 -0.70
CA ILE A 45 2.50 -11.28 -1.78
C ILE A 45 3.71 -11.32 -2.71
N PRO A 46 3.51 -11.52 -4.03
CA PRO A 46 4.60 -11.51 -5.00
C PRO A 46 5.38 -10.18 -4.98
N ASP A 47 6.69 -10.23 -5.23
CA ASP A 47 7.56 -9.05 -5.23
C ASP A 47 7.20 -8.01 -6.31
N ASN A 48 6.55 -8.44 -7.38
CA ASN A 48 6.06 -7.58 -8.45
C ASN A 48 4.68 -6.98 -8.16
N CYS A 49 4.26 -6.94 -6.90
CA CYS A 49 2.96 -6.45 -6.47
C CYS A 49 3.08 -5.51 -5.26
N TYR A 50 2.08 -4.65 -5.09
CA TYR A 50 1.90 -3.83 -3.90
C TYR A 50 0.44 -3.89 -3.43
N ILE A 51 0.21 -3.57 -2.16
CA ILE A 51 -1.14 -3.47 -1.59
C ILE A 51 -1.61 -2.04 -1.78
N GLU A 52 -2.68 -1.86 -2.54
CA GLU A 52 -3.25 -0.52 -2.76
C GLU A 52 -4.08 -0.08 -1.56
N LYS A 53 -4.90 -0.98 -1.03
CA LYS A 53 -5.80 -0.75 0.10
C LYS A 53 -6.27 -2.08 0.69
N ILE A 54 -7.03 -2.02 1.77
CA ILE A 54 -7.73 -3.18 2.32
C ILE A 54 -9.21 -3.14 1.90
N ASP A 55 -9.73 -4.26 1.44
CA ASP A 55 -11.17 -4.45 1.30
C ASP A 55 -11.74 -4.67 2.71
N THR A 56 -12.41 -3.65 3.25
CA THR A 56 -12.95 -3.66 4.62
C THR A 56 -14.16 -4.58 4.79
N ILE A 57 -14.80 -5.02 3.71
CA ILE A 57 -15.93 -5.96 3.75
C ILE A 57 -15.41 -7.39 3.96
N ASN A 58 -14.41 -7.78 3.16
CA ASN A 58 -13.85 -9.12 3.17
C ASN A 58 -12.62 -9.25 4.08
N ASN A 59 -12.09 -8.13 4.56
CA ASN A 59 -10.87 -8.01 5.34
C ASN A 59 -9.64 -8.63 4.64
N VAL A 60 -9.50 -8.36 3.34
CA VAL A 60 -8.40 -8.86 2.50
C VAL A 60 -7.68 -7.72 1.78
N PRO A 61 -6.37 -7.85 1.51
CA PRO A 61 -5.62 -6.83 0.76
C PRO A 61 -6.03 -6.81 -0.72
N VAL A 62 -6.25 -5.61 -1.25
CA VAL A 62 -6.39 -5.39 -2.70
C VAL A 62 -4.99 -5.23 -3.30
N ILE A 63 -4.55 -6.27 -4.03
CA ILE A 63 -3.19 -6.36 -4.57
C ILE A 63 -3.18 -5.89 -6.03
N LYS A 64 -2.26 -4.97 -6.36
CA LYS A 64 -1.99 -4.54 -7.73
C LYS A 64 -0.58 -4.92 -8.15
N ARG A 65 -0.43 -5.22 -9.45
CA ARG A 65 0.90 -5.45 -10.05
C ARG A 65 1.62 -4.11 -10.20
N LEU A 66 2.90 -4.10 -9.84
CA LEU A 66 3.84 -3.05 -10.22
C LEU A 66 3.96 -3.08 -11.75
N LYS A 67 3.49 -2.03 -12.42
CA LYS A 67 3.84 -1.79 -13.82
C LYS A 67 5.25 -1.21 -13.83
N ILE A 68 6.25 -2.06 -14.05
CA ILE A 68 7.61 -1.59 -14.32
C ILE A 68 7.65 -1.29 -15.82
N GLU A 69 7.34 -0.06 -16.18
CA GLU A 69 7.61 0.43 -17.54
C GLU A 69 9.12 0.74 -17.59
N LEU A 70 9.87 -0.09 -18.31
CA LEU A 70 11.29 0.16 -18.54
C LEU A 70 11.42 1.46 -19.33
N THR A 71 12.32 2.35 -18.90
CA THR A 71 12.72 3.49 -19.72
C THR A 71 13.41 3.00 -21.00
N GLU A 72 13.47 3.84 -22.04
CA GLU A 72 14.18 3.48 -23.28
C GLU A 72 15.66 3.14 -23.02
N GLU A 73 16.33 3.87 -22.11
CA GLU A 73 17.70 3.58 -21.68
C GLU A 73 17.82 2.19 -20.99
N GLU A 74 16.86 1.81 -20.16
CA GLU A 74 16.86 0.50 -19.49
C GLU A 74 16.58 -0.66 -20.46
N LYS A 75 15.86 -0.41 -21.56
CA LYS A 75 15.65 -1.40 -22.64
C LYS A 75 16.93 -1.60 -23.43
N GLU A 76 17.66 -0.52 -23.72
CA GLU A 76 18.92 -0.56 -24.47
C GLU A 76 20.05 -1.22 -23.68
N TYR A 77 20.10 -1.03 -22.36
CA TYR A 77 21.08 -1.71 -21.49
C TYR A 77 20.85 -3.23 -21.34
N LYS A 78 19.60 -3.71 -21.55
CA LYS A 78 19.23 -5.12 -21.42
C LYS A 78 19.23 -5.89 -22.75
N SER A 79 19.50 -5.21 -23.89
CA SER A 79 19.62 -5.82 -25.22
C SER A 79 21.04 -6.28 -25.52
#